data_AF-A0A8T2UCV4-F1
#
_entry.id   AF-A0A8T2UCV4-F1
#
_cell.length_a   1.000
_cell.length_b   1.000
_cell.length_c   1.000
_cell.angle_alpha   90.00
_cell.angle_beta   90.00
_cell.angle_gamma   90.00
#
_symmetry.space_group_name_H-M   'P 1'
#
loop_
_entity.id
_entity.type
_entity.pdbx_description
1 polymer ?
#
loop_
_entity_poly.entity_id
_entity_poly.type
_entity_poly.pdbx_seq_one_letter_code
_entity_poly.pdbx_strand_id
1 'polypeptide(L)'
;MVTFFCQKAKVLAMFREHSKLEIKNLTTTCFAYMWIVFSRLHEVKVPLRQTAVSAIWNDWDESSMEESKSMQRLCLDESFLDSLKAILSLITSIYKDLWMTDFERVTLGLFVHVMRIAIQEIREYTLVNEDQKNEILEIRSFKNLNK
;
A
#
# COMPACT_ATOMS: atom_id res chain seq x y z
N MET A 1 -2.77 -10.19 -3.43
CA MET A 1 -2.11 -9.50 -4.57
C MET A 1 -0.75 -10.10 -4.88
N VAL A 2 0.27 -9.91 -4.04
CA VAL A 2 1.64 -10.44 -4.24
C VAL A 2 1.65 -11.96 -4.54
N THR A 3 0.91 -12.74 -3.75
CA THR A 3 0.79 -14.18 -3.92
C THR A 3 0.22 -14.59 -5.28
N PHE A 4 -0.78 -13.87 -5.78
CA PHE A 4 -1.43 -14.14 -7.07
C PHE A 4 -0.44 -13.94 -8.24
N PHE A 5 0.30 -12.83 -8.22
CA PHE A 5 1.32 -12.53 -9.22
C PHE A 5 2.51 -13.51 -9.17
N CYS A 6 2.88 -13.98 -7.98
CA CYS A 6 4.00 -14.93 -7.83
C CYS A 6 3.64 -16.39 -8.15
N GLN A 7 2.40 -16.82 -7.87
CA GLN A 7 1.97 -18.20 -8.09
C GLN A 7 1.66 -18.50 -9.56
N LYS A 8 1.13 -17.53 -10.30
CA LYS A 8 0.72 -17.71 -11.69
C LYS A 8 1.83 -17.27 -12.64
N ALA A 9 2.56 -18.24 -13.20
CA ALA A 9 3.72 -17.98 -14.06
C ALA A 9 3.42 -17.07 -15.27
N LYS A 10 2.24 -17.23 -15.90
CA LYS A 10 1.79 -16.36 -17.01
C LYS A 10 1.63 -14.90 -16.56
N VAL A 11 1.00 -14.67 -15.41
CA VAL A 11 0.79 -13.33 -14.84
C VAL A 11 2.14 -12.69 -14.46
N LEU A 12 3.05 -13.47 -13.90
CA LEU A 12 4.40 -13.01 -13.59
C LEU A 12 5.17 -12.60 -14.84
N ALA A 13 5.05 -13.36 -15.93
CA ALA A 13 5.67 -13.05 -17.22
C ALA A 13 5.13 -11.74 -17.79
N MET A 14 3.80 -11.56 -17.83
CA MET A 14 3.16 -10.32 -18.26
C MET A 14 3.64 -9.12 -17.44
N PHE A 15 3.75 -9.28 -16.11
CA PHE A 15 4.25 -8.22 -15.24
C PHE A 15 5.71 -7.86 -15.52
N ARG A 16 6.56 -8.86 -15.83
CA ARG A 16 7.98 -8.66 -16.16
C ARG A 16 8.20 -7.94 -17.48
N GLU A 17 7.24 -7.96 -18.40
CA GLU A 17 7.29 -7.17 -19.63
C GLU A 17 7.19 -5.66 -19.33
N HIS A 18 6.45 -5.30 -18.28
CA HIS A 18 6.24 -3.90 -17.89
C HIS A 18 7.17 -3.41 -16.78
N SER A 19 7.80 -4.33 -16.01
CA SER A 19 8.63 -4.00 -14.86
C SER A 19 9.91 -4.82 -14.81
N LYS A 20 11.05 -4.14 -14.60
CA LYS A 20 12.31 -4.78 -14.22
C LYS A 20 12.37 -5.11 -12.72
N LEU A 21 11.47 -4.56 -11.92
CA LEU A 21 11.38 -4.81 -10.48
C LEU A 21 10.61 -6.10 -10.22
N GLU A 22 11.07 -6.89 -9.25
CA GLU A 22 10.42 -8.14 -8.87
C GLU A 22 9.42 -7.95 -7.74
N ILE A 23 8.21 -8.47 -7.94
CA ILE A 23 7.27 -8.71 -6.84
C ILE A 23 7.74 -9.96 -6.11
N LYS A 24 8.31 -9.80 -4.92
CA LYS A 24 8.79 -10.93 -4.11
C LYS A 24 7.77 -11.31 -3.05
N ASN A 25 7.42 -12.59 -2.99
CA ASN A 25 6.84 -13.18 -1.79
C ASN A 25 7.93 -13.24 -0.72
N LEU A 26 7.84 -12.40 0.29
CA LEU A 26 8.70 -12.46 1.46
C LEU A 26 8.14 -13.46 2.48
N THR A 27 9.00 -14.00 3.33
CA THR A 27 8.58 -14.86 4.44
C THR A 27 7.99 -13.99 5.55
N THR A 28 6.91 -14.44 6.18
CA THR A 28 6.22 -13.70 7.27
C THR A 28 7.09 -13.53 8.52
N THR A 29 8.18 -14.28 8.64
CA THR A 29 9.13 -14.22 9.74
C THR A 29 10.12 -13.06 9.62
N CYS A 30 10.16 -12.34 8.49
CA CYS A 30 11.00 -11.17 8.35
C CYS A 30 10.44 -10.02 9.20
N PHE A 31 11.29 -9.48 10.08
CA PHE A 31 11.04 -8.18 10.69
C PHE A 31 10.76 -7.15 9.59
N ALA A 32 9.78 -6.27 9.81
CA ALA A 32 9.33 -5.31 8.80
C ALA A 32 8.71 -5.88 7.51
N TYR A 33 8.25 -7.14 7.51
CA TYR A 33 7.60 -7.76 6.35
C TYR A 33 6.52 -6.87 5.70
N MET A 34 5.58 -6.33 6.49
CA MET A 34 4.50 -5.49 5.93
C MET A 34 5.02 -4.22 5.27
N TRP A 35 6.01 -3.56 5.88
CA TRP A 35 6.62 -2.36 5.31
C TRP A 35 7.33 -2.67 4.00
N ILE A 36 8.13 -3.74 3.96
CA ILE A 36 8.86 -4.12 2.75
C ILE A 36 7.86 -4.47 1.63
N VAL A 37 6.82 -5.25 1.94
CA VAL A 37 5.80 -5.63 0.96
C VAL A 37 5.06 -4.40 0.44
N PHE A 38 4.57 -3.52 1.31
CA PHE A 38 3.86 -2.32 0.88
C PHE A 38 4.75 -1.35 0.13
N SER A 39 6.02 -1.21 0.53
CA SER A 39 6.98 -0.32 -0.11
C SER A 39 7.22 -0.77 -1.56
N ARG A 40 7.47 -2.08 -1.75
CA ARG A 40 7.59 -2.66 -3.09
C ARG A 40 6.31 -2.54 -3.89
N LEU A 41 5.15 -2.78 -3.27
CA LEU A 41 3.87 -2.68 -3.95
C LEU A 41 3.60 -1.24 -4.44
N HIS A 42 3.97 -0.25 -3.64
CA HIS A 42 3.88 1.15 -4.02
C HIS A 42 4.85 1.50 -5.17
N GLU A 43 6.08 0.98 -5.17
CA GLU A 43 7.04 1.16 -6.27
C GLU A 43 6.53 0.56 -7.59
N VAL A 44 5.90 -0.61 -7.55
CA VAL A 44 5.42 -1.32 -8.74
C VAL A 44 3.99 -0.95 -9.16
N LYS A 45 3.39 0.08 -8.56
CA LYS A 45 1.98 0.44 -8.81
C LYS A 45 1.67 0.73 -10.28
N VAL A 46 2.58 1.42 -10.97
CA VAL A 46 2.40 1.80 -12.38
C VAL A 46 2.48 0.57 -13.29
N PRO A 47 3.53 -0.27 -13.20
CA PRO A 47 3.56 -1.53 -13.94
C PRO A 47 2.41 -2.49 -13.63
N LEU A 48 1.92 -2.53 -12.38
CA LEU A 48 0.75 -3.34 -12.01
C LEU A 48 -0.50 -2.91 -12.78
N ARG A 49 -0.75 -1.60 -12.87
CA ARG A 49 -1.85 -1.05 -13.67
C ARG A 49 -1.70 -1.37 -15.14
N GLN A 50 -0.50 -1.21 -15.69
CA GLN A 50 -0.22 -1.53 -17.10
C GLN A 50 -0.47 -3.02 -17.40
N THR A 51 -0.06 -3.89 -16.49
CA THR A 51 -0.29 -5.33 -16.61
C THR A 51 -1.79 -5.65 -16.60
N ALA A 52 -2.56 -5.05 -15.69
CA ALA A 52 -3.99 -5.25 -15.56
C ALA A 52 -4.81 -4.72 -16.75
N VAL A 53 -4.28 -3.77 -17.52
CA VAL A 53 -4.90 -3.20 -18.73
C VAL A 53 -4.39 -3.86 -20.02
N SER A 54 -3.34 -4.69 -19.94
CA SER A 54 -2.73 -5.30 -21.12
C SER A 54 -3.71 -6.19 -21.90
N ALA A 55 -3.59 -6.22 -23.22
CA ALA A 55 -4.38 -7.12 -24.07
C ALA A 55 -4.14 -8.60 -23.68
N ILE A 56 -2.89 -8.91 -23.33
CA ILE A 56 -2.44 -10.24 -22.91
C ILE A 56 -3.19 -10.72 -21.65
N TRP A 57 -3.56 -9.80 -20.75
CA TRP A 57 -4.38 -10.11 -19.58
C TRP A 57 -5.79 -10.54 -19.96
N ASN A 58 -6.41 -9.89 -20.94
CA ASN A 58 -7.78 -10.22 -21.36
C ASN A 58 -7.82 -11.55 -22.15
N ASP A 59 -6.77 -11.82 -22.93
CA ASP A 59 -6.64 -13.04 -23.73
C ASP A 59 -6.25 -14.28 -22.90
N TRP A 60 -5.95 -14.11 -21.62
CA TRP A 60 -5.61 -15.23 -20.74
C TRP A 60 -6.85 -16.00 -20.28
N ASP A 61 -6.83 -17.33 -20.41
CA ASP A 61 -7.98 -18.21 -20.12
C ASP A 61 -8.63 -18.01 -18.74
N GLU A 62 -7.81 -17.73 -17.71
CA GLU A 62 -8.28 -17.53 -16.34
C GLU A 62 -8.64 -16.06 -16.03
N SER A 63 -8.56 -15.15 -17.01
CA SER A 63 -8.96 -13.75 -16.85
C SER A 63 -10.44 -13.62 -16.49
N SER A 64 -11.25 -14.57 -16.96
CA SER A 64 -12.69 -14.65 -16.75
C SER A 64 -13.07 -15.07 -15.32
N MET A 65 -12.14 -15.69 -14.57
CA MET A 65 -12.34 -16.13 -13.20
C MET A 65 -12.55 -14.95 -12.25
N GLU A 66 -13.36 -15.17 -11.21
CA GLU A 66 -13.70 -14.14 -10.23
C GLU A 66 -12.47 -13.62 -9.47
N GLU A 67 -11.51 -14.49 -9.17
CA GLU A 67 -10.23 -14.11 -8.56
C GLU A 67 -9.46 -13.11 -9.44
N SER A 68 -9.33 -13.41 -10.74
CA SER A 68 -8.59 -12.56 -11.69
C SER A 68 -9.29 -11.21 -11.90
N LYS A 69 -10.62 -11.21 -12.01
CA LYS A 69 -11.41 -9.97 -12.08
C LYS A 69 -11.28 -9.12 -10.82
N SER A 70 -11.31 -9.75 -9.65
CA SER A 70 -11.13 -9.06 -8.37
C SER A 70 -9.71 -8.47 -8.26
N MET A 71 -8.70 -9.21 -8.72
CA MET A 71 -7.32 -8.72 -8.78
C MET A 71 -7.17 -7.55 -9.75
N GLN A 72 -7.81 -7.63 -10.92
CA GLN A 72 -7.79 -6.56 -11.92
C GLN A 72 -8.41 -5.27 -11.35
N ARG A 73 -9.57 -5.37 -10.69
CA ARG A 73 -10.20 -4.23 -10.01
C ARG A 73 -9.28 -3.64 -8.93
N LEU A 74 -8.67 -4.49 -8.10
CA LEU A 74 -7.75 -4.04 -7.06
C LEU A 74 -6.51 -3.34 -7.62
N CYS A 75 -5.97 -3.81 -8.76
CA CYS A 75 -4.85 -3.14 -9.42
C CYS A 75 -5.23 -1.77 -9.98
N LEU A 76 -6.49 -1.58 -10.38
CA LEU A 76 -7.00 -0.34 -10.99
C LEU A 76 -7.56 0.66 -9.97
N ASP A 77 -7.83 0.22 -8.74
CA ASP A 77 -8.37 1.05 -7.68
C ASP A 77 -7.31 2.04 -7.16
N GLU A 78 -7.51 3.32 -7.48
CA GLU A 78 -6.62 4.40 -7.03
C GLU A 78 -6.74 4.64 -5.51
N SER A 79 -7.93 4.44 -4.93
CA SER A 79 -8.15 4.64 -3.49
C SER A 79 -7.32 3.68 -2.65
N PHE A 80 -7.24 2.42 -3.09
CA PHE A 80 -6.39 1.41 -2.46
C PHE A 80 -4.90 1.79 -2.54
N LEU A 81 -4.45 2.26 -3.70
CA LEU A 81 -3.04 2.65 -3.90
C LEU A 81 -2.65 3.89 -3.10
N ASP A 82 -3.55 4.85 -2.92
CA ASP A 82 -3.33 6.02 -2.08
C ASP A 82 -3.35 5.66 -0.60
N SER A 83 -4.25 4.74 -0.21
CA SER A 83 -4.27 4.16 1.14
C SER A 83 -2.97 3.41 1.47
N LEU A 84 -2.31 2.77 0.49
CA LEU A 84 -1.00 2.15 0.72
C LEU A 84 0.08 3.18 1.07
N LYS A 85 0.06 4.36 0.44
CA LYS A 85 1.03 5.43 0.75
C LYS A 85 0.82 5.96 2.18
N ALA A 86 -0.44 6.12 2.59
CA ALA A 86 -0.82 6.48 3.95
C ALA A 86 -0.30 5.47 4.98
N ILE A 87 -0.61 4.19 4.77
CA ILE A 87 -0.18 3.09 5.63
C ILE A 87 1.34 3.00 5.69
N LEU A 88 2.04 3.20 4.56
CA LEU A 88 3.49 3.23 4.52
C LEU A 88 4.08 4.34 5.38
N SER A 89 3.49 5.54 5.36
CA SER A 89 3.93 6.65 6.20
C SER A 89 3.85 6.28 7.69
N LEU A 90 2.69 5.78 8.12
CA LEU A 90 2.44 5.34 9.49
C LEU A 90 3.44 4.27 9.94
N ILE A 91 3.58 3.23 9.12
CA ILE A 91 4.45 2.10 9.42
C ILE A 91 5.93 2.52 9.43
N THR A 92 6.33 3.46 8.57
CA THR A 92 7.70 3.98 8.54
C THR A 92 8.06 4.70 9.84
N SER A 93 7.15 5.53 10.38
CA SER A 93 7.38 6.21 11.66
C SER A 93 7.58 5.19 12.79
N ILE A 94 6.74 4.14 12.85
CA ILE A 94 6.87 3.08 13.86
C ILE A 94 8.19 2.29 13.69
N TYR A 95 8.60 1.97 12.46
CA TYR A 95 9.84 1.24 12.24
C TYR A 95 11.09 2.06 12.58
N LYS A 96 11.08 3.37 12.36
CA LYS A 96 12.18 4.24 12.82
C LYS A 96 12.35 4.15 14.33
N ASP A 97 11.26 4.18 15.08
CA ASP A 97 11.30 4.09 16.53
C ASP A 97 11.87 2.74 17.01
N LEU A 98 11.40 1.65 16.40
CA LEU A 98 11.82 0.29 16.74
C LEU A 98 13.26 -0.01 16.30
N TRP A 99 13.70 0.56 15.17
CA TRP A 99 15.09 0.49 14.75
C TRP A 99 16.00 1.24 15.74
N MET A 100 15.53 2.37 16.27
CA MET A 100 16.29 3.14 17.26
C MET A 100 16.40 2.40 18.61
N THR A 101 15.42 1.59 19.00
CA THR A 101 15.52 0.79 20.24
C THR A 101 16.54 -0.34 20.16
N ASP A 102 16.77 -0.89 18.97
CA ASP A 102 17.71 -2.00 18.78
C ASP A 102 19.18 -1.55 18.77
N PHE A 103 19.46 -0.24 18.72
CA PHE A 103 20.82 0.26 18.83
C PHE A 103 21.30 0.24 20.30
N GLU A 104 22.37 -0.52 20.56
CA GLU A 104 23.01 -0.69 21.89
C GLU A 104 23.37 0.62 22.64
N ARG A 105 23.39 1.77 21.97
CA ARG A 105 23.82 3.06 22.52
C ARG A 105 22.72 4.11 22.62
N VAL A 106 21.47 3.78 22.34
CA VAL A 106 20.38 4.75 22.42
C VAL A 106 20.01 4.97 23.89
N THR A 107 20.31 6.17 24.38
CA THR A 107 19.84 6.63 25.68
C THR A 107 18.32 6.71 25.65
N LEU A 108 17.66 6.24 26.72
CA LEU A 108 16.21 6.25 26.88
C LEU A 108 15.56 7.61 26.50
N GLY A 109 16.25 8.73 26.74
CA GLY A 109 15.80 10.06 26.36
C GLY A 109 15.65 10.27 24.84
N LEU A 110 16.55 9.71 24.03
CA LEU A 110 16.46 9.79 22.56
C LEU A 110 15.31 8.93 22.04
N PHE A 111 15.09 7.74 22.63
CA PHE A 111 13.93 6.90 22.30
C PHE A 111 12.61 7.62 22.62
N VAL A 112 12.46 8.18 23.82
CA VAL A 112 11.25 8.94 24.20
C VAL A 112 11.03 10.14 23.28
N HIS A 113 12.10 10.82 22.85
CA HIS A 113 12.01 11.92 21.90
C HIS A 113 11.47 11.47 20.54
N VAL A 114 12.05 10.41 19.98
CA VAL A 114 11.68 9.84 18.68
C VAL A 114 10.23 9.30 18.71
N MET A 115 9.84 8.58 19.76
CA MET A 115 8.45 8.15 19.98
C MET A 115 7.46 9.32 20.04
N ARG A 116 7.84 10.45 20.66
CA ARG A 116 6.96 11.63 20.71
C ARG A 116 6.78 12.26 19.33
N ILE A 117 7.81 12.27 18.50
CA ILE A 117 7.72 12.71 17.10
C ILE A 117 6.78 11.79 16.33
N ALA A 118 6.96 10.47 16.43
CA ALA A 118 6.07 9.53 15.74
C ALA A 118 4.61 9.67 16.20
N ILE A 119 4.33 9.81 17.49
CA ILE A 119 2.97 10.06 18.00
C ILE A 119 2.38 11.36 17.42
N GLN A 120 3.21 12.41 17.29
CA GLN A 120 2.78 13.68 16.72
C GLN A 120 2.46 13.54 15.23
N GLU A 121 3.34 12.89 14.44
CA GLU A 121 3.12 12.61 13.02
C GLU A 121 1.83 11.79 12.80
N ILE A 122 1.58 10.80 13.67
CA ILE A 122 0.36 9.98 13.61
C ILE A 122 -0.87 10.81 13.93
N ARG A 123 -0.82 11.66 14.95
CA ARG A 123 -1.94 12.56 15.30
C ARG A 123 -2.27 13.54 14.19
N GLU A 124 -1.26 14.19 13.62
CA GLU A 124 -1.43 15.10 12.48
C GLU A 124 -2.06 14.37 11.30
N TYR A 125 -1.58 13.16 10.97
CA TYR A 125 -2.17 12.33 9.94
C TYR A 125 -3.64 11.97 10.23
N THR A 126 -3.99 11.74 11.50
CA THR A 126 -5.36 11.36 11.91
C THR A 126 -6.31 12.55 11.84
N LEU A 127 -5.85 13.75 12.23
CA LEU A 127 -6.62 14.99 12.18
C LEU A 127 -6.91 15.41 10.72
N VAL A 128 -5.92 15.34 9.83
CA VAL A 128 -6.11 15.63 8.39
C VAL A 128 -7.17 14.71 7.76
N ASN A 129 -7.23 13.45 8.16
CA ASN A 129 -8.25 12.52 7.65
C ASN A 129 -9.66 12.81 8.18
N GLU A 130 -9.80 13.27 9.44
CA GLU A 130 -11.10 13.67 9.98
C GLU A 130 -11.61 14.97 9.34
N ASP A 131 -10.72 15.93 9.04
CA ASP A 131 -11.09 17.17 8.34
C ASP A 131 -11.59 16.89 6.91
N GLN A 132 -10.89 16.03 6.16
CA GLN A 132 -11.32 15.60 4.82
C GLN A 132 -12.65 14.83 4.85
N LYS A 133 -12.86 14.01 5.88
CA LYS A 133 -14.10 13.25 6.07
C LYS A 133 -15.28 14.18 6.38
N ASN A 134 -15.07 15.22 7.18
CA ASN A 134 -16.09 16.22 7.49
C ASN A 134 -16.46 17.05 6.24
N GLU A 135 -15.48 17.44 5.43
CA GLU A 135 -15.71 18.15 4.17
C GLU A 135 -16.54 17.31 3.17
N ILE A 136 -16.25 16.01 3.06
CA ILE A 136 -17.04 15.08 2.22
C ILE A 136 -18.48 14.93 2.73
N LEU A 137 -18.68 14.93 4.05
CA LEU A 137 -20.02 14.85 4.68
C LEU A 137 -20.84 16.10 4.43
N GLU A 138 -20.22 17.29 4.47
CA GLU A 138 -20.86 18.55 4.13
C GLU A 138 -21.28 18.59 2.65
N ILE A 139 -20.41 18.18 1.73
CA ILE A 139 -20.74 18.14 0.29
C ILE A 139 -21.91 17.18 0.01
N ARG A 140 -22.02 16.06 0.74
CA ARG A 140 -23.15 15.12 0.63
C ARG A 140 -24.46 15.69 1.18
N SER A 141 -24.43 16.43 2.30
CA SER A 141 -25.63 17.04 2.86
C SER A 141 -26.17 18.14 1.94
N PHE A 142 -25.30 18.96 1.31
CA PHE A 142 -25.71 19.95 0.31
C PHE A 142 -26.33 19.35 -0.96
N LYS A 143 -25.85 18.19 -1.43
CA LYS A 143 -26.44 17.50 -2.59
C LYS A 143 -27.81 16.89 -2.31
N ASN A 144 -28.09 16.50 -1.05
CA ASN A 144 -29.37 15.92 -0.66
C ASN A 144 -30.47 16.96 -0.40
N LEU A 145 -30.11 18.23 -0.19
CA LEU A 145 -31.06 19.35 -0.01
C LEU A 145 -31.55 19.95 -1.34
N ASN A 146 -30.84 19.69 -2.45
CA ASN A 146 -31.14 20.22 -3.78
C ASN A 146 -31.83 19.19 -4.71
N LYS A 147 -32.49 18.18 -4.14
CA LYS A 147 -33.20 17.12 -4.85
C LYS A 147 -34.63 17.03 -4.34
#